data_AF-A0A1X9YIG4-F1
#
_entry.id   AF-A0A1X9YIG4-F1
#
_cell.length_a   1.000
_cell.length_b   1.000
_cell.length_c   1.000
_cell.angle_alpha   90.00
_cell.angle_beta   90.00
_cell.angle_gamma   90.00
#
_symmetry.space_group_name_H-M   'P 1'
#
loop_
_entity.id
_entity.type
_entity.pdbx_description
1 polymer ?
#
loop_
_entity_poly.entity_id
_entity_poly.type
_entity_poly.pdbx_seq_one_letter_code
_entity_poly.pdbx_strand_id
1 'polypeptide(L)'
;MMIAIPDLLDATALARVRALIDAAEWVDGNVTSGRQSALAKRNAQLPEESPAAREAGAIILDALGRSPLFVAAALPLKVYPPLFNRYGVGDGFATHVDNAVRIQRGSDFRIRSDLSATLFLADPESYDGGELVIEDQFGVQAVKLPAGHMVLYPASSLHRVEAITRGARVASFFWIQSMVRDDGARQTLFDLDSAIQAVAADRGQADPAIIRLTGVYHNLLRRWADA
;
A
#
# COMPACT_ATOMS: atom_id res chain seq x y z
N MET A 1 -6.69 8.55 -6.35
CA MET A 1 -5.32 8.54 -6.91
C MET A 1 -4.76 7.14 -6.86
N MET A 2 -4.14 6.66 -7.95
CA MET A 2 -3.23 5.52 -7.94
C MET A 2 -1.80 6.04 -8.19
N ILE A 3 -0.83 5.65 -7.35
CA ILE A 3 0.54 6.14 -7.44
C ILE A 3 1.54 5.05 -7.04
N ALA A 4 2.67 5.00 -7.74
CA ALA A 4 3.81 4.16 -7.36
C ALA A 4 4.75 4.93 -6.41
N ILE A 5 5.20 4.25 -5.36
CA ILE A 5 6.21 4.71 -4.43
C ILE A 5 7.48 3.87 -4.70
N PRO A 6 8.44 4.39 -5.47
CA PRO A 6 9.67 3.67 -5.77
C PRO A 6 10.55 3.55 -4.53
N ASP A 7 11.38 2.51 -4.49
CA ASP A 7 12.44 2.33 -3.49
C ASP A 7 11.99 2.51 -2.03
N LEU A 8 10.75 2.09 -1.71
CA LEU A 8 10.24 2.16 -0.33
C LEU A 8 11.14 1.34 0.61
N LEU A 9 11.51 0.14 0.17
CA LEU A 9 12.58 -0.63 0.79
C LEU A 9 13.82 -0.56 -0.09
N ASP A 10 14.93 -0.13 0.49
CA ASP A 10 16.24 -0.34 -0.13
C ASP A 10 16.61 -1.85 -0.16
N ALA A 11 17.67 -2.18 -0.88
CA ALA A 11 18.11 -3.57 -1.05
C ALA A 11 18.41 -4.29 0.28
N THR A 12 18.88 -3.56 1.30
CA THR A 12 19.21 -4.15 2.61
C THR A 12 17.94 -4.47 3.40
N ALA A 13 17.01 -3.51 3.46
CA ALA A 13 15.72 -3.69 4.11
C ALA A 13 14.88 -4.77 3.42
N LEU A 14 14.87 -4.79 2.09
CA LEU A 14 14.22 -5.82 1.28
C LEU A 14 14.79 -7.22 1.58
N ALA A 15 16.12 -7.37 1.56
CA ALA A 15 16.77 -8.64 1.86
C ALA A 15 16.44 -9.13 3.28
N ARG A 16 16.40 -8.22 4.27
CA ARG A 16 16.02 -8.55 5.64
C ARG A 16 14.57 -9.00 5.74
N VAL A 17 13.64 -8.27 5.12
CA VAL A 17 12.21 -8.64 5.08
C VAL A 17 12.05 -10.02 4.43
N ARG A 18 12.72 -10.28 3.31
CA ARG A 18 12.69 -11.58 2.62
C ARG A 18 13.22 -12.71 3.50
N ALA A 19 14.37 -12.53 4.14
CA ALA A 19 14.94 -13.54 5.03
C ALA A 19 13.98 -13.92 6.18
N LEU A 20 13.28 -12.95 6.77
CA LEU A 20 12.30 -13.18 7.84
C LEU A 20 11.09 -13.99 7.34
N ILE A 21 10.49 -13.57 6.22
CA ILE A 21 9.23 -14.17 5.75
C ILE A 21 9.44 -15.48 5.00
N ASP A 22 10.58 -15.68 4.33
CA ASP A 22 10.87 -16.91 3.58
C ASP A 22 11.17 -18.09 4.53
N ALA A 23 11.70 -17.80 5.73
CA ALA A 23 11.95 -18.81 6.77
C ALA A 23 10.71 -19.16 7.61
N ALA A 24 9.61 -18.40 7.47
CA ALA A 24 8.40 -18.57 8.25
C ALA A 24 7.45 -19.62 7.66
N GLU A 25 6.49 -20.07 8.46
CA GLU A 25 5.42 -20.96 8.01
C GLU A 25 4.36 -20.18 7.23
N TRP A 26 4.12 -20.62 5.98
CA TRP A 26 3.08 -20.09 5.11
C TRP A 26 1.84 -20.99 5.17
N VAL A 27 0.69 -20.41 5.49
CA VAL A 27 -0.59 -21.12 5.59
C VAL A 27 -1.53 -20.74 4.45
N ASP A 28 -2.63 -21.49 4.26
CA ASP A 28 -3.68 -21.13 3.31
C ASP A 28 -4.24 -19.73 3.61
N GLY A 29 -4.19 -18.83 2.62
CA GLY A 29 -4.60 -17.44 2.79
C GLY A 29 -6.11 -17.21 2.87
N ASN A 30 -6.94 -18.24 2.79
CA ASN A 30 -8.37 -18.14 3.09
C ASN A 30 -8.67 -17.96 4.57
N VAL A 31 -7.71 -18.24 5.47
CA VAL A 31 -7.89 -18.09 6.93
C VAL A 31 -8.15 -16.63 7.37
N THR A 32 -7.65 -15.65 6.61
CA THR A 32 -7.75 -14.20 6.89
C THR A 32 -8.87 -13.50 6.10
N SER A 33 -9.55 -14.22 5.21
CA SER A 33 -10.42 -13.62 4.20
C SER A 33 -11.80 -13.25 4.74
N GLY A 34 -12.38 -12.15 4.22
CA GLY A 34 -13.81 -11.87 4.38
C GLY A 34 -14.66 -12.87 3.58
N ARG A 35 -15.95 -12.99 3.90
CA ARG A 35 -16.86 -14.01 3.32
C ARG A 35 -16.91 -13.99 1.77
N GLN A 36 -16.85 -12.83 1.13
CA GLN A 36 -16.84 -12.71 -0.35
C GLN A 36 -15.48 -13.08 -0.95
N SER A 37 -14.37 -12.63 -0.34
CA SER A 37 -13.01 -12.89 -0.82
C SER A 37 -12.61 -14.37 -0.75
N ALA A 38 -13.12 -15.11 0.23
CA ALA A 38 -12.78 -16.52 0.44
C ALA A 38 -13.26 -17.48 -0.68
N LEU A 39 -14.22 -17.06 -1.52
CA LEU A 39 -14.75 -17.92 -2.59
C LEU A 39 -13.87 -17.97 -3.83
N ALA A 40 -12.92 -17.04 -3.99
CA ALA A 40 -12.17 -16.86 -5.23
C ALA A 40 -10.68 -16.52 -5.04
N LYS A 41 -10.17 -16.70 -3.81
CA LYS A 41 -8.76 -16.47 -3.44
C LYS A 41 -8.05 -17.80 -3.27
N ARG A 42 -6.98 -17.99 -4.03
CA ARG A 42 -6.03 -19.10 -3.87
C ARG A 42 -4.65 -18.51 -3.72
N ASN A 43 -4.12 -18.52 -2.51
CA ASN A 43 -2.77 -18.07 -2.19
C ASN A 43 -2.33 -18.59 -0.82
N ALA A 44 -1.09 -18.33 -0.46
CA ALA A 44 -0.57 -18.54 0.88
C ALA A 44 -0.34 -17.21 1.60
N GLN A 45 -0.41 -17.19 2.93
CA GLN A 45 -0.13 -16.03 3.77
C GLN A 45 0.62 -16.42 5.03
N LEU A 46 1.35 -15.45 5.61
CA LEU A 46 1.83 -15.62 6.98
C LEU A 46 0.69 -15.42 7.96
N PRO A 47 0.63 -16.19 9.07
CA PRO A 47 -0.27 -15.89 10.17
C PRO A 47 -0.03 -14.47 10.70
N GLU A 48 -1.10 -13.69 10.87
CA GLU A 48 -1.04 -12.26 11.21
C GLU A 48 -0.23 -12.00 12.49
N GLU A 49 -0.32 -12.91 13.46
CA GLU A 49 0.33 -12.79 14.76
C GLU A 49 1.68 -13.53 14.85
N SER A 50 2.20 -14.05 13.72
CA SER A 50 3.50 -14.72 13.69
C SER A 50 4.64 -13.73 14.00
N PRO A 51 5.72 -14.17 14.69
CA PRO A 51 6.88 -13.31 14.95
C PRO A 51 7.47 -12.70 13.66
N ALA A 52 7.54 -13.48 12.59
CA ALA A 52 8.04 -13.03 11.29
C ALA A 52 7.18 -11.91 10.68
N ALA A 53 5.84 -12.06 10.69
CA ALA A 53 4.95 -11.02 10.18
C ALA A 53 5.06 -9.72 10.98
N ARG A 54 5.16 -9.82 12.31
CA ARG A 54 5.33 -8.64 13.18
C ARG A 54 6.66 -7.93 12.96
N GLU A 55 7.78 -8.67 12.89
CA GLU A 55 9.10 -8.06 12.67
C GLU A 55 9.23 -7.46 11.27
N ALA A 56 8.83 -8.18 10.23
CA ALA A 56 8.86 -7.68 8.86
C ALA A 56 7.90 -6.49 8.68
N GLY A 57 6.71 -6.55 9.29
CA GLY A 57 5.74 -5.46 9.29
C GLY A 57 6.29 -4.19 9.96
N ALA A 58 7.03 -4.31 11.06
CA ALA A 58 7.67 -3.18 11.72
C ALA A 58 8.70 -2.47 10.81
N ILE A 59 9.49 -3.23 10.03
CA ILE A 59 10.43 -2.67 9.05
C ILE A 59 9.69 -1.86 7.98
N ILE A 60 8.58 -2.39 7.47
CA ILE A 60 7.75 -1.71 6.46
C ILE A 60 7.14 -0.43 7.04
N LEU A 61 6.60 -0.48 8.26
CA LEU A 61 6.00 0.70 8.91
C LEU A 61 7.03 1.81 9.14
N ASP A 62 8.27 1.48 9.53
CA ASP A 62 9.36 2.44 9.64
C ASP A 62 9.72 3.06 8.28
N ALA A 63 9.82 2.24 7.23
CA ALA A 63 10.10 2.71 5.88
C ALA A 63 9.01 3.65 5.34
N LEU A 64 7.74 3.34 5.60
CA LEU A 64 6.60 4.21 5.27
C LEU A 64 6.74 5.58 5.95
N GLY A 65 7.05 5.61 7.24
CA GLY A 65 7.23 6.86 8.00
C GLY A 65 8.38 7.73 7.48
N ARG A 66 9.39 7.13 6.84
CA ARG A 66 10.54 7.83 6.26
C ARG A 66 10.37 8.23 4.80
N SER A 67 9.29 7.84 4.12
CA SER A 67 9.04 8.14 2.70
C SER A 67 8.21 9.42 2.54
N PRO A 68 8.80 10.55 2.08
CA PRO A 68 8.05 11.80 1.91
C PRO A 68 6.92 11.67 0.90
N LEU A 69 7.16 10.93 -0.20
CA LEU A 69 6.16 10.70 -1.23
C LEU A 69 4.96 9.91 -0.69
N PHE A 70 5.19 8.88 0.13
CA PHE A 70 4.09 8.15 0.78
C PHE A 70 3.32 9.05 1.73
N VAL A 71 4.01 9.82 2.59
CA VAL A 71 3.36 10.72 3.56
C VAL A 71 2.50 11.75 2.84
N ALA A 72 3.01 12.38 1.78
CA ALA A 72 2.28 13.36 1.00
C ALA A 72 1.07 12.76 0.27
N ALA A 73 1.23 11.57 -0.33
CA ALA A 73 0.18 10.92 -1.11
C ALA A 73 -0.93 10.29 -0.25
N ALA A 74 -0.57 9.68 0.88
CA ALA A 74 -1.48 8.92 1.72
C ALA A 74 -2.04 9.74 2.90
N LEU A 75 -1.29 10.72 3.41
CA LEU A 75 -1.60 11.48 4.63
C LEU A 75 -2.08 10.54 5.76
N PRO A 76 -1.25 9.55 6.18
CA PRO A 76 -1.73 8.44 7.00
C PRO A 76 -2.12 8.89 8.41
N LEU A 77 -3.32 8.52 8.85
CA LEU A 77 -3.76 8.61 10.24
C LEU A 77 -3.50 7.28 10.97
N LYS A 78 -3.87 6.16 10.34
CA LYS A 78 -3.60 4.80 10.84
C LYS A 78 -3.26 3.87 9.68
N VAL A 79 -2.30 2.99 9.89
CA VAL A 79 -1.94 1.91 8.96
C VAL A 79 -2.34 0.58 9.57
N TYR A 80 -3.11 -0.23 8.84
CA TYR A 80 -3.39 -1.60 9.24
C TYR A 80 -2.07 -2.40 9.19
N PRO A 81 -1.77 -3.25 10.20
CA PRO A 81 -0.52 -4.01 10.22
C PRO A 81 -0.23 -4.70 8.87
N PRO A 82 0.99 -4.55 8.30
CA PRO A 82 1.35 -5.18 7.05
C PRO A 82 1.14 -6.69 7.07
N LEU A 83 0.37 -7.19 6.11
CA LEU A 83 0.16 -8.62 5.89
C LEU A 83 1.03 -9.10 4.74
N PHE A 84 1.29 -10.40 4.67
CA PHE A 84 2.18 -10.99 3.65
C PHE A 84 1.45 -12.06 2.88
N ASN A 85 1.58 -12.04 1.55
CA ASN A 85 0.99 -13.04 0.67
C ASN A 85 2.01 -13.58 -0.33
N ARG A 86 1.78 -14.83 -0.73
CA ARG A 86 2.53 -15.53 -1.77
C ARG A 86 1.55 -16.22 -2.71
N TYR A 87 1.72 -16.00 -4.00
CA TYR A 87 0.98 -16.66 -5.06
C TYR A 87 1.98 -17.53 -5.86
N GLY A 88 1.78 -18.85 -5.84
CA GLY A 88 2.51 -19.81 -6.68
C GLY A 88 1.78 -20.12 -7.98
N VAL A 89 2.30 -21.04 -8.79
CA VAL A 89 1.67 -21.40 -10.07
C VAL A 89 0.22 -21.86 -9.88
N GLY A 90 -0.70 -21.26 -10.64
CA GLY A 90 -2.15 -21.50 -10.58
C GLY A 90 -2.90 -20.70 -9.51
N ASP A 91 -2.18 -20.08 -8.58
CA ASP A 91 -2.75 -19.15 -7.59
C ASP A 91 -3.15 -17.84 -8.25
N GLY A 92 -4.10 -17.16 -7.61
CA GLY A 92 -4.62 -15.87 -8.05
C GLY A 92 -5.69 -15.38 -7.07
N PHE A 93 -6.20 -14.18 -7.30
CA PHE A 93 -7.28 -13.63 -6.51
C PHE A 93 -8.24 -12.90 -7.45
N ALA A 94 -9.44 -13.43 -7.62
CA ALA A 94 -10.42 -12.86 -8.54
C ALA A 94 -10.86 -11.44 -8.15
N THR A 95 -11.57 -10.78 -9.07
CA THR A 95 -12.09 -9.42 -8.89
C THR A 95 -12.89 -9.30 -7.60
N HIS A 96 -12.48 -8.36 -6.77
CA HIS A 96 -13.15 -8.02 -5.51
C HIS A 96 -12.93 -6.55 -5.19
N VAL A 97 -13.64 -6.08 -4.17
CA VAL A 97 -13.42 -4.79 -3.52
C VAL A 97 -13.09 -5.05 -2.06
N ASP A 98 -12.25 -4.20 -1.47
CA ASP A 98 -11.92 -4.32 -0.06
C ASP A 98 -13.09 -3.88 0.83
N ASN A 99 -13.23 -4.52 2.00
CA ASN A 99 -14.18 -4.07 3.01
C ASN A 99 -13.80 -2.65 3.48
N ALA A 100 -14.78 -1.74 3.48
CA ALA A 100 -14.61 -0.33 3.89
C ALA A 100 -14.15 -0.13 5.34
N VAL A 101 -14.37 -1.13 6.21
CA VAL A 101 -13.87 -1.14 7.59
C VAL A 101 -13.07 -2.41 7.81
N ARG A 102 -11.80 -2.25 8.20
CA ARG A 102 -10.90 -3.34 8.57
C ARG A 102 -10.81 -3.42 10.08
N ILE A 103 -10.91 -4.62 10.63
CA ILE A 103 -10.82 -4.90 12.07
C ILE A 103 -9.69 -5.91 12.26
N GLN A 104 -8.79 -5.66 13.22
CA GLN A 104 -7.79 -6.65 13.62
C GLN A 104 -8.42 -7.58 14.66
N ARG A 105 -8.53 -8.87 14.32
CA ARG A 105 -9.19 -9.87 15.18
C ARG A 105 -8.52 -9.92 16.55
N GLY A 106 -9.32 -10.00 17.61
CA GLY A 106 -8.81 -10.06 18.98
C GLY A 106 -8.35 -8.71 19.55
N SER A 107 -8.64 -7.59 18.89
CA SER A 107 -8.35 -6.25 19.38
C SER A 107 -9.49 -5.27 19.06
N ASP A 108 -9.47 -4.10 19.71
CA ASP A 108 -10.35 -2.98 19.37
C ASP A 108 -9.82 -2.14 18.18
N PHE A 109 -8.71 -2.57 17.57
CA PHE A 109 -8.12 -1.88 16.45
C PHE A 109 -8.99 -2.05 15.19
N ARG A 110 -9.45 -0.92 14.67
CA ARG A 110 -10.18 -0.83 13.41
C ARG A 110 -9.84 0.46 12.69
N ILE A 111 -9.92 0.37 11.36
CA ILE A 111 -9.69 1.52 10.48
C ILE A 111 -10.74 1.56 9.37
N ARG A 112 -10.99 2.77 8.87
CA ARG A 112 -11.62 2.97 7.57
C ARG A 112 -10.55 2.75 6.49
N SER A 113 -10.78 1.87 5.53
CA SER A 113 -9.83 1.62 4.43
C SER A 113 -10.05 2.67 3.33
N ASP A 114 -9.32 3.77 3.39
CA ASP A 114 -9.35 4.77 2.33
C ASP A 114 -8.48 4.34 1.15
N LEU A 115 -7.30 3.81 1.48
CA LEU A 115 -6.30 3.38 0.52
C LEU A 115 -5.88 1.94 0.79
N SER A 116 -5.64 1.21 -0.28
CA SER A 116 -4.97 -0.07 -0.27
C SER A 116 -3.54 0.10 -0.79
N ALA A 117 -2.62 -0.67 -0.23
CA ALA A 117 -1.23 -0.66 -0.60
C ALA A 117 -0.74 -2.08 -0.89
N THR A 118 0.11 -2.21 -1.89
CA THR A 118 0.86 -3.43 -2.19
C THR A 118 2.32 -3.08 -2.36
N LEU A 119 3.16 -3.56 -1.45
CA LEU A 119 4.61 -3.54 -1.54
C LEU A 119 5.09 -4.84 -2.19
N PHE A 120 5.75 -4.72 -3.34
CA PHE A 120 6.28 -5.85 -4.08
C PHE A 120 7.56 -6.34 -3.41
N LEU A 121 7.66 -7.64 -3.16
CA LEU A 121 8.82 -8.25 -2.49
C LEU A 121 9.55 -9.25 -3.40
N ALA A 122 9.06 -9.46 -4.62
CA ALA A 122 9.68 -10.31 -5.63
C ALA A 122 9.78 -9.52 -6.95
N ASP A 123 10.93 -9.63 -7.62
CA ASP A 123 11.15 -8.93 -8.88
C ASP A 123 10.17 -9.40 -9.96
N PRO A 124 9.67 -8.49 -10.81
CA PRO A 124 8.64 -8.79 -11.80
C PRO A 124 9.07 -9.86 -12.81
N GLU A 125 10.37 -9.99 -13.09
CA GLU A 125 10.92 -10.99 -13.99
C GLU A 125 10.95 -12.41 -13.38
N SER A 126 10.91 -12.51 -12.05
CA SER A 126 10.99 -13.80 -11.34
C SER A 126 9.70 -14.64 -11.42
N TYR A 127 8.60 -14.07 -11.92
CA TYR A 127 7.32 -14.76 -12.12
C TYR A 127 6.59 -14.26 -13.37
N ASP A 128 5.76 -15.12 -13.97
CA ASP A 128 4.84 -14.74 -15.07
C ASP A 128 3.41 -14.66 -14.56
N GLY A 129 2.62 -13.74 -15.13
CA GLY A 129 1.33 -13.37 -14.57
C GLY A 129 1.47 -12.57 -13.28
N GLY A 130 0.46 -12.62 -12.41
CA GLY A 130 0.50 -12.00 -11.09
C GLY A 130 0.39 -10.47 -11.09
N GLU A 131 0.03 -9.87 -12.23
CA GLU A 131 -0.29 -8.47 -12.31
C GLU A 131 -1.42 -8.14 -11.33
N LEU A 132 -1.24 -7.08 -10.55
CA LEU A 132 -2.32 -6.48 -9.78
C LEU A 132 -3.12 -5.62 -10.76
N VAL A 133 -4.29 -6.11 -11.13
CA VAL A 133 -5.19 -5.41 -12.03
C VAL A 133 -6.18 -4.61 -11.21
N ILE A 134 -6.22 -3.30 -11.43
CA ILE A 134 -7.08 -2.35 -10.73
C ILE A 134 -7.99 -1.70 -11.77
N GLU A 135 -9.29 -1.78 -11.54
CA GLU A 135 -10.33 -1.22 -12.40
C GLU A 135 -10.81 0.11 -11.80
N ASP A 136 -10.84 1.14 -12.64
CA ASP A 136 -11.44 2.43 -12.34
C ASP A 136 -12.59 2.72 -13.32
N GLN A 137 -13.22 3.90 -13.21
CA GLN A 137 -14.35 4.28 -14.06
C GLN A 137 -13.98 4.44 -15.54
N PHE A 138 -12.70 4.65 -15.86
CA PHE A 138 -12.22 5.02 -17.19
C PHE A 138 -11.32 3.95 -17.81
N GLY A 139 -10.96 2.89 -17.07
CA GLY A 139 -10.20 1.78 -17.61
C GLY A 139 -9.64 0.83 -16.56
N VAL A 140 -8.68 0.04 -17.02
CA VAL A 140 -8.04 -1.02 -16.26
C VAL A 140 -6.54 -0.78 -16.29
N GLN A 141 -5.92 -0.80 -15.10
CA GLN A 141 -4.48 -0.64 -14.92
C GLN A 141 -3.90 -1.96 -14.42
N ALA A 142 -2.88 -2.48 -15.10
CA ALA A 142 -2.15 -3.66 -14.67
C ALA A 142 -0.80 -3.25 -14.05
N VAL A 143 -0.57 -3.61 -12.80
CA VAL A 143 0.58 -3.16 -12.01
C VAL A 143 1.46 -4.33 -11.60
N LYS A 144 2.74 -4.23 -11.92
CA LYS A 144 3.79 -5.19 -11.53
C LYS A 144 5.11 -4.42 -11.39
N LEU A 145 5.48 -4.06 -10.16
CA LEU A 145 6.61 -3.18 -9.87
C LEU A 145 7.85 -3.97 -9.42
N PRO A 146 9.06 -3.38 -9.50
CA PRO A 146 10.29 -3.95 -8.93
C PRO A 146 10.16 -4.26 -7.44
N ALA A 147 10.93 -5.23 -6.95
CA ALA A 147 10.94 -5.53 -5.52
C ALA A 147 11.40 -4.30 -4.71
N GLY A 148 10.76 -4.05 -3.56
CA GLY A 148 10.98 -2.86 -2.75
C GLY A 148 10.11 -1.66 -3.15
N HIS A 149 9.44 -1.69 -4.30
CA HIS A 149 8.50 -0.65 -4.73
C HIS A 149 7.09 -0.96 -4.24
N MET A 150 6.30 0.08 -4.01
CA MET A 150 4.91 -0.05 -3.58
C MET A 150 3.96 0.64 -4.57
N VAL A 151 2.75 0.13 -4.71
CA VAL A 151 1.63 0.87 -5.30
C VAL A 151 0.61 1.21 -4.23
N LEU A 152 0.07 2.42 -4.30
CA LEU A 152 -1.01 2.94 -3.47
C LEU A 152 -2.21 3.22 -4.38
N TYR A 153 -3.41 2.80 -3.98
CA TYR A 153 -4.63 2.96 -4.77
C TYR A 153 -5.87 3.05 -3.87
N PRO A 154 -7.02 3.56 -4.35
CA PRO A 154 -8.25 3.61 -3.55
C PRO A 154 -8.72 2.20 -3.18
N ALA A 155 -9.04 1.97 -1.91
CA ALA A 155 -9.53 0.65 -1.48
C ALA A 155 -10.91 0.30 -2.06
N SER A 156 -11.63 1.31 -2.57
CA SER A 156 -12.91 1.18 -3.26
C SER A 156 -12.79 0.63 -4.69
N SER A 157 -11.59 0.58 -5.27
CA SER A 157 -11.37 0.06 -6.62
C SER A 157 -11.62 -1.46 -6.67
N LEU A 158 -12.32 -1.90 -7.71
CA LEU A 158 -12.35 -3.32 -8.05
C LEU A 158 -10.94 -3.73 -8.47
N HIS A 159 -10.46 -4.84 -7.94
CA HIS A 159 -9.13 -5.32 -8.26
C HIS A 159 -8.98 -6.83 -8.15
N ARG A 160 -7.99 -7.37 -8.84
CA ARG A 160 -7.64 -8.78 -8.87
C ARG A 160 -6.14 -8.99 -9.01
N VAL A 161 -5.67 -10.18 -8.65
CA VAL A 161 -4.31 -10.65 -8.97
C VAL A 161 -4.44 -11.74 -10.02
N GLU A 162 -3.86 -11.49 -11.20
CA GLU A 162 -3.88 -12.44 -12.30
C GLU A 162 -3.16 -13.75 -11.93
N ALA A 163 -3.56 -14.84 -12.57
CA ALA A 163 -3.03 -16.15 -12.27
C ALA A 163 -1.52 -16.22 -12.56
N ILE A 164 -0.76 -16.81 -11.64
CA ILE A 164 0.67 -17.04 -11.84
C ILE A 164 0.87 -18.26 -12.74
N THR A 165 1.70 -18.14 -13.77
CA THR A 165 2.00 -19.26 -14.69
C THR A 165 3.43 -19.78 -14.55
N ARG A 166 4.34 -18.99 -13.96
CA ARG A 166 5.73 -19.36 -13.64
C ARG A 166 6.17 -18.66 -12.36
N GLY A 167 6.98 -19.32 -11.54
CA GLY A 167 7.61 -18.71 -10.37
C GLY A 167 6.62 -18.46 -9.23
N ALA A 168 6.93 -17.48 -8.38
CA ALA A 168 6.05 -17.09 -7.28
C ALA A 168 6.11 -15.58 -7.03
N ARG A 169 4.93 -14.96 -6.93
CA ARG A 169 4.79 -13.57 -6.51
C ARG A 169 4.74 -13.50 -4.99
N VAL A 170 5.62 -12.71 -4.38
CA VAL A 170 5.60 -12.41 -2.95
C VAL A 170 5.39 -10.92 -2.76
N ALA A 171 4.46 -10.54 -1.88
CA ALA A 171 4.18 -9.14 -1.58
C ALA A 171 3.74 -8.95 -0.13
N SER A 172 3.86 -7.70 0.34
CA SER A 172 3.12 -7.23 1.50
C SER A 172 1.93 -6.38 1.07
N PHE A 173 0.81 -6.50 1.75
CA PHE A 173 -0.42 -5.76 1.45
C PHE A 173 -1.07 -5.28 2.75
N PHE A 174 -1.65 -4.08 2.73
CA PHE A 174 -2.29 -3.46 3.88
C PHE A 174 -3.18 -2.28 3.47
N TRP A 175 -3.87 -1.72 4.46
CA TRP A 175 -4.80 -0.60 4.29
C TRP A 175 -4.38 0.59 5.11
N ILE A 176 -4.74 1.78 4.63
CA ILE A 176 -4.46 3.04 5.28
C ILE A 176 -5.79 3.77 5.49
N GLN A 177 -6.00 4.23 6.71
CA GLN A 177 -6.93 5.32 6.99
C GLN A 177 -6.14 6.61 6.84
N SER A 178 -6.55 7.43 5.88
CA SER A 178 -5.99 8.77 5.71
C SER A 178 -6.59 9.70 6.76
N MET A 179 -5.82 10.71 7.15
CA MET A 179 -6.36 11.91 7.80
C MET A 179 -7.44 12.53 6.92
N VAL A 180 -7.29 12.49 5.59
CA VAL A 180 -8.23 13.11 4.65
C VAL A 180 -9.07 12.03 3.97
N ARG A 181 -10.33 11.94 4.40
CA ARG A 181 -11.31 10.94 3.93
C ARG A 181 -11.61 11.04 2.44
N ASP A 182 -11.82 12.25 1.94
CA ASP A 182 -12.23 12.49 0.55
C ASP A 182 -11.03 12.37 -0.40
N ASP A 183 -11.20 11.56 -1.45
CA ASP A 183 -10.16 11.27 -2.44
C ASP A 183 -9.76 12.51 -3.24
N GLY A 184 -10.71 13.38 -3.58
CA GLY A 184 -10.46 14.61 -4.34
C GLY A 184 -9.71 15.65 -3.50
N ALA A 185 -10.08 15.80 -2.24
CA ALA A 185 -9.39 16.65 -1.28
C ALA A 185 -7.95 16.18 -1.04
N ARG A 186 -7.75 14.85 -0.90
CA ARG A 186 -6.42 14.26 -0.74
C ARG A 186 -5.55 14.44 -1.98
N GLN A 187 -6.11 14.22 -3.18
CA GLN A 187 -5.42 14.52 -4.45
C GLN A 187 -5.03 16.00 -4.54
N THR A 188 -5.95 16.91 -4.21
CA THR A 188 -5.69 18.36 -4.26
C THR A 188 -4.55 18.77 -3.32
N LEU A 189 -4.49 18.19 -2.11
CA LEU A 189 -3.38 18.42 -1.19
C LEU A 189 -2.05 17.89 -1.75
N PHE A 190 -2.05 16.68 -2.32
CA PHE A 190 -0.87 16.09 -2.92
C PHE A 190 -0.32 16.92 -4.10
N ASP A 191 -1.20 17.40 -4.97
CA ASP A 191 -0.83 18.24 -6.11
C ASP A 191 -0.26 19.59 -5.64
N LEU A 192 -0.87 20.18 -4.61
CA LEU A 192 -0.38 21.43 -4.01
C LEU A 192 1.00 21.25 -3.37
N ASP A 193 1.21 20.19 -2.58
CA ASP A 193 2.52 19.90 -2.00
C ASP A 193 3.57 19.68 -3.09
N SER A 194 3.27 18.85 -4.09
CA SER A 194 4.18 18.59 -5.22
C SER A 194 4.56 19.88 -5.96
N ALA A 195 3.59 20.76 -6.21
CA ALA A 195 3.84 22.06 -6.83
C ALA A 195 4.71 22.98 -5.95
N ILE A 196 4.47 23.00 -4.64
CA ILE A 196 5.30 23.75 -3.68
C ILE A 196 6.74 23.24 -3.72
N GLN A 197 6.96 21.93 -3.62
CA GLN A 197 8.31 21.36 -3.64
C GLN A 197 9.03 21.65 -4.97
N ALA A 198 8.33 21.56 -6.11
CA ALA A 198 8.90 21.87 -7.41
C ALA A 198 9.36 23.33 -7.53
N VAL A 199 8.55 24.29 -7.07
CA VAL A 199 8.93 25.72 -7.10
C VAL A 199 10.01 26.01 -6.05
N ALA A 200 9.98 25.34 -4.90
CA ALA A 200 10.99 25.53 -3.86
C ALA A 200 12.38 25.01 -4.28
N ALA A 201 12.45 24.03 -5.18
CA ALA A 201 13.71 23.56 -5.76
C ALA A 201 14.42 24.65 -6.60
N ASP A 202 13.66 25.54 -7.23
CA ASP A 202 14.17 26.67 -8.02
C ASP A 202 14.45 27.92 -7.16
N ARG A 203 13.48 28.30 -6.31
CA ARG A 203 13.52 29.59 -5.59
C ARG A 203 14.06 29.50 -4.15
N GLY A 204 14.23 28.28 -3.64
CA GLY A 204 14.62 28.01 -2.26
C GLY A 204 13.45 28.03 -1.27
N GLN A 205 13.57 27.25 -0.20
CA GLN A 205 12.53 27.08 0.83
C GLN A 205 12.23 28.36 1.63
N ALA A 206 13.14 29.35 1.61
CA ALA A 206 12.97 30.62 2.31
C ALA A 206 12.23 31.69 1.49
N ASP A 207 11.88 31.42 0.22
CA ASP A 207 11.12 32.36 -0.61
C ASP A 207 9.75 32.68 0.06
N PRO A 208 9.36 33.96 0.22
CA PRO A 208 8.10 34.32 0.86
C PRO A 208 6.85 33.71 0.22
N ALA A 209 6.86 33.45 -1.10
CA ALA A 209 5.77 32.79 -1.79
C ALA A 209 5.66 31.31 -1.40
N ILE A 210 6.79 30.61 -1.24
CA ILE A 210 6.82 29.21 -0.77
C ILE A 210 6.27 29.10 0.65
N ILE A 211 6.69 30.01 1.54
CA ILE A 211 6.17 30.07 2.91
C ILE A 211 4.65 30.28 2.90
N ARG A 212 4.15 31.20 2.07
CA ARG A 212 2.71 31.47 1.95
C ARG A 212 1.94 30.26 1.41
N LEU A 213 2.42 29.60 0.36
CA LEU A 213 1.78 28.41 -0.21
C LEU A 213 1.79 27.23 0.76
N THR A 214 2.88 27.03 1.49
CA THR A 214 2.98 26.03 2.56
C THR A 214 1.94 26.33 3.66
N GLY A 215 1.77 27.61 4.01
CA GLY A 215 0.69 28.05 4.89
C GLY A 215 -0.71 27.71 4.35
N VAL A 216 -0.96 27.87 3.05
CA VAL A 216 -2.24 27.47 2.41
C VAL A 216 -2.45 25.96 2.52
N TYR A 217 -1.44 25.15 2.18
CA TYR A 217 -1.46 23.70 2.31
C TYR A 217 -1.85 23.27 3.73
N HIS A 218 -1.16 23.78 4.76
CA HIS A 218 -1.46 23.42 6.15
C HIS A 218 -2.83 23.90 6.62
N ASN A 219 -3.34 25.02 6.09
CA ASN A 219 -4.70 25.48 6.38
C ASN A 219 -5.75 24.54 5.75
N LEU A 220 -5.53 24.04 4.54
CA LEU A 220 -6.42 23.07 3.90
C LEU A 220 -6.38 21.73 4.62
N LEU A 221 -5.18 21.24 4.97
CA LEU A 221 -5.03 20.01 5.75
C LEU A 221 -5.77 20.10 7.08
N ARG A 222 -5.64 21.21 7.82
CA ARG A 222 -6.41 21.43 9.07
C ARG A 222 -7.93 21.46 8.87
N ARG A 223 -8.42 21.82 7.69
CA ARG A 223 -9.87 21.86 7.39
C ARG A 223 -10.43 20.48 7.02
N TRP A 224 -9.61 19.64 6.40
CA TRP A 224 -10.06 18.36 5.84
C TRP A 224 -9.63 17.14 6.65
N ALA A 225 -8.67 17.27 7.56
CA ALA A 225 -8.18 16.17 8.37
C ALA A 225 -9.16 15.77 9.48
N ASP A 226 -9.45 14.46 9.55
CA ASP A 226 -9.87 13.75 10.74
C ASP A 226 -8.64 13.60 11.68
N ALA A 227 -8.82 13.85 12.99
CA ALA A 227 -7.79 13.74 14.02
C ALA A 227 -8.02 12.55 14.97
#